data_AF-A0A936MKM9-F1
#
_entry.id   AF-A0A936MKM9-F1
#
_cell.length_a   1.000
_cell.length_b   1.000
_cell.length_c   1.000
_cell.angle_alpha   90.00
_cell.angle_beta   90.00
_cell.angle_gamma   90.00
#
_symmetry.space_group_name_H-M   'P 1'
#
loop_
_entity.id
_entity.type
_entity.pdbx_description
1 polymer ?
#
loop_
_entity_poly.entity_id
_entity_poly.type
_entity_poly.pdbx_seq_one_letter_code
_entity_poly.pdbx_strand_id
1 'polypeptide(L)'
;MLALVAGACGRTPLDVPESESLGPGCGDGVVDPGEMCDDRNSISTDACLSACVFARCGDGIVHAGVEACDDNNSVPGDGCTNDCALPSCGNGIVEAGELCDDGNGIDTDACPSRCLPAICGDGFVHAGFEQCDGGVLNADRPAFLLVQGDLVRPIEPVERDESVNSFYNYFSASAHTGFEEVGTSNLFLYRDIGPEGRLGLVTIHGADKGTSPETQPDSKVIQSMSGLPSGTFVAITDDGKKEFFLTEPTAALGEWTFNDNSDGGALSGLPAPGAFVIEIASQFASGISTWEYVDGDGERIALVANQPAKIISLDVPSECRLDCTIPRCGDDILDAGEVCDDGNTSSGDGCAADCKSTN
;
A
#
# COMPACT_ATOMS: atom_id res chain seq x y z
N MET A 1 -127.01 12.95 -19.48
CA MET A 1 -127.10 12.65 -20.93
C MET A 1 -125.68 12.35 -21.40
N LEU A 2 -125.44 11.13 -21.91
CA LEU A 2 -124.24 10.62 -22.65
C LEU A 2 -122.83 10.92 -22.07
N ALA A 3 -122.03 9.98 -21.56
CA ALA A 3 -121.44 8.76 -22.13
C ALA A 3 -120.19 8.97 -23.04
N LEU A 4 -119.10 8.23 -22.68
CA LEU A 4 -117.98 7.71 -23.51
C LEU A 4 -116.88 8.73 -23.97
N VAL A 5 -115.55 8.49 -24.04
CA VAL A 5 -114.55 7.38 -23.94
C VAL A 5 -113.18 8.05 -23.63
N ALA A 6 -112.20 7.50 -22.90
CA ALA A 6 -111.08 6.63 -23.32
C ALA A 6 -110.01 6.75 -22.19
N GLY A 7 -109.29 5.74 -21.69
CA GLY A 7 -108.59 4.65 -22.36
C GLY A 7 -107.08 4.96 -22.42
N ALA A 8 -106.29 4.58 -21.40
CA ALA A 8 -104.83 4.38 -21.54
C ALA A 8 -104.21 3.62 -20.33
N CYS A 9 -103.57 2.48 -20.62
CA CYS A 9 -102.54 1.83 -19.79
C CYS A 9 -101.19 2.54 -20.00
N GLY A 10 -100.35 2.65 -18.96
CA GLY A 10 -98.98 3.15 -19.15
C GLY A 10 -98.09 3.15 -17.90
N ARG A 11 -97.41 2.01 -17.68
CA ARG A 11 -96.03 1.81 -17.15
C ARG A 11 -95.52 2.70 -16.01
N THR A 12 -95.24 2.06 -14.88
CA THR A 12 -94.24 2.46 -13.88
C THR A 12 -92.81 2.41 -14.48
N PRO A 13 -91.99 3.46 -14.32
CA PRO A 13 -90.54 3.35 -14.23
C PRO A 13 -90.14 3.55 -12.76
N LEU A 14 -89.66 2.51 -12.08
CA LEU A 14 -88.22 2.25 -11.90
C LEU A 14 -87.54 3.38 -11.13
N ASP A 15 -87.45 3.20 -9.82
CA ASP A 15 -86.51 3.89 -8.94
C ASP A 15 -85.10 3.75 -9.51
N VAL A 16 -84.57 4.85 -10.03
CA VAL A 16 -83.13 5.00 -10.27
C VAL A 16 -82.54 5.27 -8.89
N PRO A 17 -81.61 4.44 -8.37
CA PRO A 17 -80.95 4.75 -7.12
C PRO A 17 -80.19 6.06 -7.35
N GLU A 18 -80.21 6.94 -6.34
CA GLU A 18 -79.37 8.12 -6.27
C GLU A 18 -77.95 7.74 -6.73
N SER A 19 -77.61 8.13 -7.96
CA SER A 19 -76.22 8.32 -8.33
C SER A 19 -75.75 9.38 -7.37
N GLU A 20 -75.07 8.95 -6.32
CA GLU A 20 -74.20 9.78 -5.50
C GLU A 20 -73.41 10.67 -6.46
N SER A 21 -73.90 11.89 -6.68
CA SER A 21 -73.05 13.00 -7.08
C SER A 21 -72.19 13.23 -5.85
N LEU A 22 -71.12 12.43 -5.75
CA LEU A 22 -69.91 12.90 -5.12
C LEU A 22 -69.72 14.31 -5.71
N GLY A 23 -69.70 15.31 -4.83
CA GLY A 23 -69.52 16.69 -5.29
C GLY A 23 -68.24 16.80 -6.12
N PRO A 24 -68.10 17.87 -6.91
CA PRO A 24 -66.92 18.07 -7.76
C PRO A 24 -65.66 17.79 -6.94
N GLY A 25 -64.88 16.81 -7.37
CA GLY A 25 -63.88 16.20 -6.53
C GLY A 25 -62.94 15.33 -7.34
N CYS A 26 -61.65 15.54 -7.09
CA CYS A 26 -60.60 14.90 -7.84
C CYS A 26 -60.67 13.37 -7.81
N GLY A 27 -60.57 12.75 -8.98
CA GLY A 27 -60.57 11.30 -9.19
C GLY A 27 -61.93 10.72 -9.52
N ASP A 28 -62.90 11.53 -9.97
CA ASP A 28 -64.26 11.08 -10.29
C ASP A 28 -64.45 10.66 -11.76
N GLY A 29 -63.45 10.91 -12.60
CA GLY A 29 -63.42 10.62 -14.02
C GLY A 29 -63.81 11.81 -14.92
N VAL A 30 -64.00 13.01 -14.36
CA VAL A 30 -64.39 14.23 -15.07
C VAL A 30 -63.50 15.40 -14.64
N VAL A 31 -62.87 16.08 -15.60
CA VAL A 31 -62.10 17.30 -15.30
C VAL A 31 -63.06 18.46 -15.00
N ASP A 32 -63.17 18.82 -13.73
CA ASP A 32 -64.05 19.87 -13.24
C ASP A 32 -63.43 21.29 -13.31
N PRO A 33 -64.24 22.37 -13.21
CA PRO A 33 -63.72 23.73 -13.19
C PRO A 33 -62.75 23.99 -12.01
N GLY A 34 -61.47 24.14 -12.32
CA GLY A 34 -60.40 24.36 -11.33
C GLY A 34 -59.37 23.23 -11.30
N GLU A 35 -59.68 22.10 -11.92
CA GLU A 35 -58.78 20.96 -12.08
C GLU A 35 -57.95 21.08 -13.35
N MET A 36 -56.73 20.55 -13.32
CA MET A 36 -55.86 20.48 -14.50
C MET A 36 -55.96 19.11 -15.21
N CYS A 37 -56.33 18.06 -14.47
CA CYS A 37 -56.46 16.68 -14.91
C CYS A 37 -57.45 15.94 -14.01
N ASP A 38 -57.94 14.78 -14.46
CA ASP A 38 -58.64 13.78 -13.65
C ASP A 38 -58.40 12.41 -14.31
N ASP A 39 -57.96 11.42 -13.53
CA ASP A 39 -57.64 10.07 -14.02
C ASP A 39 -58.45 8.97 -13.30
N ARG A 40 -59.56 9.37 -12.68
CA ARG A 40 -60.53 8.49 -12.02
C ARG A 40 -59.97 7.70 -10.83
N ASN A 41 -58.93 8.20 -10.17
CA ASN A 41 -58.42 7.61 -8.94
C ASN A 41 -57.83 8.69 -8.00
N SER A 42 -57.36 8.28 -6.82
CA SER A 42 -56.78 9.19 -5.81
C SER A 42 -55.32 8.85 -5.48
N ILE A 43 -54.62 8.22 -6.43
CA ILE A 43 -53.19 7.92 -6.36
C ILE A 43 -52.45 9.20 -6.75
N SER A 44 -51.25 9.41 -6.22
CA SER A 44 -50.45 10.61 -6.55
C SER A 44 -49.12 10.27 -7.22
N THR A 45 -48.85 9.00 -7.45
CA THR A 45 -47.61 8.53 -8.08
C THR A 45 -47.80 8.25 -9.57
N ASP A 46 -48.82 8.81 -10.21
CA ASP A 46 -49.07 8.72 -11.65
C ASP A 46 -49.19 10.13 -12.25
N ALA A 47 -49.69 10.25 -13.48
CA ALA A 47 -49.70 11.52 -14.20
C ALA A 47 -50.63 12.58 -13.59
N CYS A 48 -51.61 12.20 -12.77
CA CYS A 48 -52.56 13.13 -12.16
C CYS A 48 -52.60 12.94 -10.64
N LEU A 49 -52.09 13.93 -9.90
CA LEU A 49 -52.04 13.85 -8.44
C LEU A 49 -53.46 13.85 -7.85
N SER A 50 -53.61 13.37 -6.62
CA SER A 50 -54.90 13.41 -5.88
C SER A 50 -55.46 14.82 -5.60
N ALA A 51 -54.68 15.85 -5.93
CA ALA A 51 -55.09 17.26 -5.91
C ALA A 51 -55.51 17.79 -7.30
N CYS A 52 -55.62 16.93 -8.31
CA CYS A 52 -56.01 17.23 -9.69
C CYS A 52 -55.10 18.25 -10.38
N VAL A 53 -53.81 18.09 -10.13
CA VAL A 53 -52.72 18.77 -10.81
C VAL A 53 -51.82 17.72 -11.47
N PHE A 54 -51.19 18.08 -12.59
CA PHE A 54 -50.24 17.17 -13.24
C PHE A 54 -49.02 16.94 -12.34
N ALA A 55 -48.57 15.69 -12.26
CA ALA A 55 -47.27 15.36 -11.68
C ALA A 55 -46.15 16.10 -12.42
N ARG A 56 -45.18 16.62 -11.67
CA ARG A 56 -44.04 17.36 -12.18
C ARG A 56 -42.83 17.11 -11.30
N CYS A 57 -41.68 16.94 -11.95
CA CYS A 57 -40.42 16.93 -11.25
C CYS A 57 -40.24 18.14 -10.31
N GLY A 58 -39.95 17.84 -9.05
CA GLY A 58 -39.78 18.81 -7.97
C GLY A 58 -41.05 19.12 -7.18
N ASP A 59 -42.12 18.34 -7.33
CA ASP A 59 -43.39 18.53 -6.60
C ASP A 59 -43.48 17.75 -5.28
N GLY A 60 -42.44 16.98 -4.96
CA GLY A 60 -42.31 16.16 -3.77
C GLY A 60 -42.91 14.77 -3.90
N ILE A 61 -43.39 14.38 -5.10
CA ILE A 61 -44.04 13.10 -5.33
C ILE A 61 -43.49 12.42 -6.59
N VAL A 62 -42.82 11.28 -6.41
CA VAL A 62 -42.26 10.49 -7.52
C VAL A 62 -43.37 9.92 -8.41
N HIS A 63 -43.40 10.31 -9.67
CA HIS A 63 -44.22 9.71 -10.72
C HIS A 63 -43.68 8.32 -11.10
N ALA A 64 -44.33 7.28 -10.60
CA ALA A 64 -43.91 5.89 -10.75
C ALA A 64 -43.76 5.47 -12.22
N GLY A 65 -42.56 5.03 -12.57
CA GLY A 65 -42.24 4.56 -13.92
C GLY A 65 -41.88 5.68 -14.91
N VAL A 66 -41.90 6.95 -14.48
CA VAL A 66 -41.45 8.11 -15.26
C VAL A 66 -40.26 8.78 -14.59
N GLU A 67 -40.34 9.03 -13.30
CA GLU A 67 -39.31 9.69 -12.49
C GLU A 67 -38.54 8.65 -11.66
N ALA A 68 -37.22 8.82 -11.57
CA ALA A 68 -36.37 7.96 -10.75
C ALA A 68 -36.22 8.49 -9.30
N CYS A 69 -36.45 9.79 -9.10
CA CYS A 69 -36.41 10.51 -7.83
C CYS A 69 -37.29 11.78 -7.91
N ASP A 70 -37.54 12.41 -6.76
CA ASP A 70 -38.10 13.77 -6.64
C ASP A 70 -37.68 14.33 -5.26
N ASP A 71 -37.07 15.52 -5.22
CA ASP A 71 -36.57 16.19 -4.00
C ASP A 71 -37.32 17.48 -3.66
N ASN A 72 -38.55 17.62 -4.19
CA ASN A 72 -39.47 18.72 -3.90
C ASN A 72 -38.92 20.11 -4.27
N ASN A 73 -37.96 20.19 -5.21
CA ASN A 73 -37.51 21.46 -5.76
C ASN A 73 -36.91 21.31 -7.18
N SER A 74 -36.27 22.35 -7.70
CA SER A 74 -35.62 22.34 -9.04
C SER A 74 -34.20 22.89 -8.96
N VAL A 75 -33.53 22.64 -7.83
CA VAL A 75 -32.14 22.96 -7.58
C VAL A 75 -31.34 21.70 -7.93
N PRO A 76 -30.44 21.74 -8.93
CA PRO A 76 -29.64 20.56 -9.22
C PRO A 76 -28.62 20.29 -8.10
N GLY A 77 -28.30 19.01 -7.90
CA GLY A 77 -27.23 18.56 -7.01
C GLY A 77 -27.62 18.40 -5.53
N ASP A 78 -28.90 18.45 -5.17
CA ASP A 78 -29.39 18.21 -3.80
C ASP A 78 -30.15 16.87 -3.62
N GLY A 79 -30.13 16.00 -4.63
CA GLY A 79 -30.58 14.61 -4.52
C GLY A 79 -31.28 14.07 -5.76
N CYS A 80 -31.79 14.95 -6.61
CA CYS A 80 -32.40 14.62 -7.88
C CYS A 80 -32.02 15.66 -8.94
N THR A 81 -31.89 15.23 -10.19
CA THR A 81 -31.69 16.18 -11.29
C THR A 81 -33.00 16.90 -11.63
N ASN A 82 -32.92 18.04 -12.31
CA ASN A 82 -34.12 18.79 -12.76
C ASN A 82 -35.00 18.04 -13.78
N ASP A 83 -34.51 16.92 -14.32
CA ASP A 83 -35.26 16.01 -15.19
C ASP A 83 -35.76 14.76 -14.44
N CYS A 84 -35.69 14.77 -13.11
CA CYS A 84 -36.04 13.69 -12.20
C CYS A 84 -35.36 12.35 -12.49
N ALA A 85 -34.14 12.44 -13.03
CA ALA A 85 -33.19 11.35 -13.10
C ALA A 85 -32.29 11.34 -11.86
N LEU A 86 -31.79 10.16 -11.52
CA LEU A 86 -30.78 10.04 -10.47
C LEU A 86 -29.50 10.78 -10.87
N PRO A 87 -28.82 11.38 -9.89
CA PRO A 87 -27.51 12.00 -10.09
C PRO A 87 -26.52 11.02 -10.75
N SER A 88 -25.62 11.54 -11.58
CA SER A 88 -24.67 10.73 -12.32
C SER A 88 -23.31 11.41 -12.44
N CYS A 89 -22.27 10.70 -12.03
CA CYS A 89 -20.91 11.16 -12.13
C CYS A 89 -20.49 11.54 -13.56
N GLY A 90 -19.80 12.68 -13.69
CA GLY A 90 -19.27 13.21 -14.92
C GLY A 90 -20.19 14.21 -15.63
N ASN A 91 -21.16 14.78 -14.92
CA ASN A 91 -22.14 15.72 -15.49
C ASN A 91 -21.77 17.21 -15.26
N GLY A 92 -20.69 17.46 -14.52
CA GLY A 92 -20.13 18.77 -14.19
C GLY A 92 -20.71 19.37 -12.90
N ILE A 93 -21.49 18.61 -12.14
CA ILE A 93 -22.16 19.03 -10.91
C ILE A 93 -21.76 18.04 -9.83
N VAL A 94 -21.17 18.53 -8.73
CA VAL A 94 -20.87 17.66 -7.58
C VAL A 94 -22.13 17.46 -6.77
N GLU A 95 -22.67 16.25 -6.81
CA GLU A 95 -23.94 15.88 -6.17
C GLU A 95 -23.71 15.17 -4.82
N ALA A 96 -24.78 14.96 -4.04
CA ALA A 96 -24.67 14.33 -2.73
C ALA A 96 -24.12 12.88 -2.84
N GLY A 97 -22.91 12.66 -2.31
CA GLY A 97 -22.21 11.37 -2.37
C GLY A 97 -20.97 11.39 -3.27
N GLU A 98 -20.81 12.44 -4.08
CA GLU A 98 -19.64 12.68 -4.91
C GLU A 98 -18.62 13.55 -4.15
N LEU A 99 -17.33 13.26 -4.34
CA LEU A 99 -16.23 14.04 -3.80
C LEU A 99 -15.58 14.94 -4.85
N CYS A 100 -15.85 14.68 -6.12
CA CYS A 100 -15.45 15.46 -7.29
C CYS A 100 -16.43 15.17 -8.43
N ASP A 101 -16.51 16.07 -9.42
CA ASP A 101 -17.11 15.84 -10.74
C ASP A 101 -16.45 16.85 -11.69
N ASP A 102 -15.86 16.37 -12.79
CA ASP A 102 -15.13 17.19 -13.75
C ASP A 102 -15.83 17.31 -15.12
N GLY A 103 -17.08 16.84 -15.21
CA GLY A 103 -17.91 16.91 -16.41
C GLY A 103 -17.54 15.91 -17.50
N ASN A 104 -16.80 14.85 -17.17
CA ASN A 104 -16.49 13.80 -18.12
C ASN A 104 -16.46 12.38 -17.45
N GLY A 105 -16.26 11.34 -18.26
CA GLY A 105 -16.22 9.94 -17.80
C GLY A 105 -14.85 9.26 -18.01
N ILE A 106 -13.76 10.01 -17.88
CA ILE A 106 -12.38 9.56 -18.11
C ILE A 106 -11.79 9.15 -16.76
N ASP A 107 -11.41 7.88 -16.63
CA ASP A 107 -10.90 7.37 -15.35
C ASP A 107 -9.43 7.73 -15.06
N THR A 108 -8.73 8.38 -16.00
CA THR A 108 -7.28 8.65 -15.92
C THR A 108 -6.95 10.12 -15.61
N ASP A 109 -7.93 10.88 -15.14
CA ASP A 109 -7.75 12.26 -14.69
C ASP A 109 -8.02 12.39 -13.19
N ALA A 110 -8.01 13.62 -12.68
CA ALA A 110 -8.15 13.86 -11.23
C ALA A 110 -9.49 13.41 -10.66
N CYS A 111 -10.53 13.26 -11.49
CA CYS A 111 -11.86 12.83 -11.08
C CYS A 111 -12.39 11.69 -11.96
N PRO A 112 -12.00 10.43 -11.64
CA PRO A 112 -12.50 9.26 -12.35
C PRO A 112 -14.04 9.15 -12.34
N SER A 113 -14.60 8.34 -13.24
CA SER A 113 -16.06 8.17 -13.44
C SER A 113 -16.83 7.58 -12.24
N ARG A 114 -16.12 7.31 -11.14
CA ARG A 114 -16.67 6.93 -9.82
C ARG A 114 -16.87 8.13 -8.87
N CYS A 115 -16.52 9.35 -9.28
CA CYS A 115 -16.66 10.60 -8.52
C CYS A 115 -16.04 10.55 -7.12
N LEU A 116 -14.93 9.82 -7.04
CA LEU A 116 -14.02 9.77 -5.92
C LEU A 116 -12.66 10.21 -6.45
N PRO A 117 -11.86 10.97 -5.68
CA PRO A 117 -10.59 11.46 -6.18
C PRO A 117 -9.71 10.31 -6.67
N ALA A 118 -8.97 10.59 -7.73
CA ALA A 118 -7.84 9.76 -8.16
C ALA A 118 -6.95 9.47 -6.95
N ILE A 119 -6.66 8.18 -6.73
CA ILE A 119 -5.72 7.74 -5.69
C ILE A 119 -4.77 6.71 -6.29
N CYS A 120 -3.52 6.76 -5.85
CA CYS A 120 -2.56 5.71 -6.17
C CYS A 120 -3.06 4.34 -5.71
N GLY A 121 -2.97 3.36 -6.61
CA GLY A 121 -3.40 1.98 -6.41
C GLY A 121 -4.87 1.72 -6.78
N ASP A 122 -5.55 2.65 -7.46
CA ASP A 122 -6.92 2.44 -7.93
C ASP A 122 -7.01 1.73 -9.30
N GLY A 123 -5.86 1.44 -9.92
CA GLY A 123 -5.74 0.70 -11.17
C GLY A 123 -5.80 1.56 -12.42
N PHE A 124 -5.82 2.89 -12.28
CA PHE A 124 -5.77 3.83 -13.39
C PHE A 124 -4.55 4.72 -13.25
N VAL A 125 -3.82 4.97 -14.35
CA VAL A 125 -2.70 5.92 -14.34
C VAL A 125 -3.22 7.34 -14.55
N HIS A 126 -3.16 8.16 -13.51
CA HIS A 126 -3.63 9.54 -13.48
C HIS A 126 -2.57 10.51 -13.99
N ALA A 127 -2.78 11.06 -15.19
CA ALA A 127 -1.78 11.86 -15.87
C ALA A 127 -1.37 13.12 -15.06
N GLY A 128 -0.09 13.23 -14.73
CA GLY A 128 0.47 14.37 -13.97
C GLY A 128 0.30 14.28 -12.45
N PHE A 129 -0.35 13.23 -11.95
CA PHE A 129 -0.45 12.92 -10.52
C PHE A 129 0.48 11.75 -10.14
N GLU A 130 0.64 10.79 -11.04
CA GLU A 130 1.50 9.63 -10.82
C GLU A 130 2.20 9.16 -12.08
N GLN A 131 3.19 8.27 -11.91
CA GLN A 131 4.00 7.76 -13.00
C GLN A 131 3.52 6.38 -13.49
N CYS A 132 2.89 5.62 -12.61
CA CYS A 132 2.40 4.27 -12.83
C CYS A 132 1.26 3.95 -11.86
N ASP A 133 0.48 2.92 -12.14
CA ASP A 133 -0.51 2.36 -11.21
C ASP A 133 -0.75 0.89 -11.58
N GLY A 134 -0.19 -0.02 -10.80
CA GLY A 134 -0.43 -1.46 -10.87
C GLY A 134 -1.63 -1.92 -10.05
N GLY A 135 -2.39 -0.99 -9.47
CA GLY A 135 -3.48 -1.23 -8.55
C GLY A 135 -3.01 -1.97 -7.31
N VAL A 136 -3.66 -3.10 -7.06
CA VAL A 136 -3.28 -4.03 -5.99
C VAL A 136 -1.89 -4.69 -6.17
N LEU A 137 -1.25 -4.52 -7.33
CA LEU A 137 0.09 -5.04 -7.61
C LEU A 137 1.20 -4.04 -7.29
N ASN A 138 0.87 -2.79 -6.90
CA ASN A 138 1.87 -1.85 -6.40
C ASN A 138 2.61 -2.46 -5.21
N ALA A 139 3.93 -2.33 -5.20
CA ALA A 139 4.76 -2.88 -4.15
C ALA A 139 6.10 -2.16 -4.07
N ASP A 140 6.62 -1.99 -2.87
CA ASP A 140 8.01 -1.56 -2.68
C ASP A 140 8.91 -2.79 -2.66
N ARG A 141 9.92 -2.80 -3.53
CA ARG A 141 10.88 -3.90 -3.69
C ARG A 141 12.30 -3.34 -3.54
N PRO A 142 12.76 -3.13 -2.30
CA PRO A 142 14.11 -2.63 -2.05
C PRO A 142 15.15 -3.69 -2.41
N ALA A 143 16.42 -3.28 -2.57
CA ALA A 143 17.51 -4.22 -2.85
C ALA A 143 17.68 -5.26 -1.75
N PHE A 144 17.55 -4.86 -0.48
CA PHE A 144 17.72 -5.74 0.67
C PHE A 144 16.58 -5.62 1.67
N LEU A 145 16.19 -6.77 2.23
CA LEU A 145 15.20 -6.88 3.30
C LEU A 145 15.78 -7.67 4.47
N LEU A 146 15.61 -7.14 5.67
CA LEU A 146 15.76 -7.87 6.93
C LEU A 146 14.40 -8.42 7.36
N VAL A 147 14.35 -9.73 7.61
CA VAL A 147 13.12 -10.40 8.08
C VAL A 147 13.39 -11.24 9.33
N GLN A 148 12.58 -11.05 10.37
CA GLN A 148 12.57 -11.92 11.55
C GLN A 148 11.19 -11.93 12.23
N GLY A 149 10.47 -13.04 12.12
CA GLY A 149 9.09 -13.09 12.61
C GLY A 149 8.21 -12.06 11.88
N ASP A 150 7.62 -11.12 12.62
CA ASP A 150 6.81 -10.03 12.08
C ASP A 150 7.64 -8.81 11.63
N LEU A 151 8.95 -8.77 11.96
CA LEU A 151 9.86 -7.74 11.47
C LEU A 151 10.11 -7.95 9.97
N VAL A 152 9.76 -6.97 9.16
CA VAL A 152 10.13 -6.86 7.74
C VAL A 152 10.55 -5.42 7.49
N ARG A 153 11.83 -5.19 7.19
CA ARG A 153 12.40 -3.85 7.01
C ARG A 153 13.31 -3.82 5.77
N PRO A 154 13.17 -2.82 4.89
CA PRO A 154 14.26 -2.43 3.99
C PRO A 154 15.50 -2.12 4.82
N ILE A 155 16.67 -2.52 4.32
CA ILE A 155 17.97 -2.27 4.95
C ILE A 155 18.97 -1.89 3.88
N GLU A 156 19.99 -1.14 4.28
CA GLU A 156 21.09 -0.70 3.45
C GLU A 156 22.42 -1.23 4.02
N PRO A 157 23.40 -1.52 3.14
CA PRO A 157 24.72 -1.88 3.61
C PRO A 157 25.43 -0.69 4.26
N VAL A 158 26.28 -0.97 5.26
CA VAL A 158 27.28 -0.01 5.71
C VAL A 158 28.33 0.15 4.60
N GLU A 159 28.47 1.36 4.09
CA GLU A 159 29.34 1.66 2.95
C GLU A 159 30.64 2.35 3.38
N ARG A 160 31.80 1.87 2.89
CA ARG A 160 33.10 2.55 3.06
C ARG A 160 33.97 2.34 1.82
N ASP A 161 34.81 3.32 1.51
CA ASP A 161 35.82 3.25 0.44
C ASP A 161 37.05 2.46 0.91
N GLU A 162 36.81 1.21 1.32
CA GLU A 162 37.85 0.24 1.67
C GLU A 162 37.29 -1.19 1.70
N SER A 163 38.18 -2.17 1.53
CA SER A 163 37.79 -3.58 1.66
C SER A 163 37.28 -3.90 3.06
N VAL A 164 36.39 -4.89 3.18
CA VAL A 164 35.89 -5.35 4.49
C VAL A 164 37.03 -5.72 5.46
N ASN A 165 38.16 -6.23 4.94
CA ASN A 165 39.34 -6.55 5.74
C ASN A 165 40.00 -5.31 6.35
N SER A 166 40.05 -4.22 5.60
CA SER A 166 40.57 -2.93 6.08
C SER A 166 39.61 -2.32 7.11
N PHE A 167 38.30 -2.33 6.81
CA PHE A 167 37.27 -1.79 7.69
C PHE A 167 37.16 -2.52 9.03
N TYR A 168 37.17 -3.86 9.02
CA TYR A 168 37.21 -4.66 10.25
C TYR A 168 38.42 -4.28 11.12
N ASN A 169 39.49 -3.80 10.46
CA ASN A 169 40.70 -3.27 11.07
C ASN A 169 41.22 -4.20 12.17
N TYR A 170 41.39 -5.47 11.80
CA TYR A 170 41.75 -6.53 12.73
C TYR A 170 43.08 -6.20 13.41
N PHE A 171 43.01 -5.81 14.68
CA PHE A 171 44.15 -5.38 15.45
C PHE A 171 44.09 -5.98 16.84
N SER A 172 45.21 -6.56 17.28
CA SER A 172 45.34 -7.11 18.63
C SER A 172 44.24 -8.10 19.01
N ALA A 173 43.89 -9.04 18.12
CA ALA A 173 42.87 -10.06 18.40
C ALA A 173 41.46 -9.47 18.61
N SER A 174 41.13 -8.38 17.90
CA SER A 174 39.85 -7.68 18.05
C SER A 174 39.45 -6.89 16.81
N ALA A 175 38.13 -6.77 16.62
CA ALA A 175 37.49 -5.90 15.66
C ALA A 175 37.59 -4.42 16.11
N HIS A 176 37.77 -3.52 15.15
CA HIS A 176 37.85 -2.07 15.39
C HIS A 176 37.01 -1.29 14.38
N THR A 177 35.76 -1.70 14.22
CA THR A 177 34.78 -1.11 13.29
C THR A 177 34.09 0.13 13.85
N GLY A 178 34.11 0.30 15.18
CA GLY A 178 33.35 1.33 15.88
C GLY A 178 31.92 0.90 16.22
N PHE A 179 31.53 -0.32 15.87
CA PHE A 179 30.23 -0.89 16.21
C PHE A 179 30.28 -1.87 17.39
N GLU A 180 31.46 -2.14 17.94
CA GLU A 180 31.68 -3.04 19.08
C GLU A 180 31.01 -2.49 20.35
N GLU A 181 30.22 -3.32 21.03
CA GLU A 181 29.55 -2.96 22.28
C GLU A 181 29.55 -4.14 23.26
N VAL A 182 29.79 -3.84 24.54
CA VAL A 182 29.85 -4.89 25.58
C VAL A 182 28.50 -5.58 25.70
N GLY A 183 28.50 -6.91 25.61
CA GLY A 183 27.28 -7.72 25.71
C GLY A 183 26.40 -7.74 24.47
N THR A 184 26.87 -7.19 23.35
CA THR A 184 26.10 -7.09 22.10
C THR A 184 26.71 -7.92 20.99
N SER A 185 25.85 -8.54 20.19
CA SER A 185 26.20 -9.10 18.89
C SER A 185 25.60 -8.21 17.81
N ASN A 186 26.42 -7.78 16.84
CA ASN A 186 26.00 -6.96 15.72
C ASN A 186 26.11 -7.74 14.41
N LEU A 187 25.13 -7.56 13.53
CA LEU A 187 25.09 -8.13 12.18
C LEU A 187 24.82 -7.01 11.18
N PHE A 188 25.52 -6.94 10.06
CA PHE A 188 25.23 -5.94 9.03
C PHE A 188 25.76 -6.33 7.66
N LEU A 189 25.09 -5.86 6.61
CA LEU A 189 25.66 -5.88 5.28
C LEU A 189 26.76 -4.83 5.19
N TYR A 190 27.85 -5.16 4.50
CA TYR A 190 28.95 -4.24 4.26
C TYR A 190 29.21 -4.14 2.76
N ARG A 191 29.36 -2.93 2.26
CA ARG A 191 29.74 -2.67 0.87
C ARG A 191 31.04 -1.89 0.81
N ASP A 192 32.02 -2.49 0.15
CA ASP A 192 33.19 -1.76 -0.34
C ASP A 192 32.76 -0.95 -1.56
N ILE A 193 32.73 0.37 -1.43
CA ILE A 193 32.37 1.28 -2.53
C ILE A 193 33.56 1.65 -3.41
N GLY A 194 34.75 1.15 -3.08
CA GLY A 194 35.93 1.29 -3.92
C GLY A 194 35.92 0.33 -5.12
N PRO A 195 37.06 0.15 -5.80
CA PRO A 195 37.13 -0.52 -7.10
C PRO A 195 36.70 -2.00 -7.11
N GLU A 196 36.70 -2.67 -5.96
CA GLU A 196 36.27 -4.07 -5.88
C GLU A 196 34.75 -4.22 -5.78
N GLY A 197 34.01 -3.18 -5.33
CA GLY A 197 32.55 -3.14 -5.32
C GLY A 197 31.88 -4.26 -4.52
N ARG A 198 32.59 -4.89 -3.57
CA ARG A 198 32.15 -6.16 -2.98
C ARG A 198 31.11 -5.96 -1.90
N LEU A 199 30.05 -6.76 -1.98
CA LEU A 199 29.10 -6.95 -0.91
C LEU A 199 29.54 -8.11 0.00
N GLY A 200 29.38 -7.89 1.31
CA GLY A 200 29.68 -8.84 2.37
C GLY A 200 28.66 -8.80 3.49
N LEU A 201 28.81 -9.75 4.42
CA LEU A 201 28.04 -9.85 5.66
C LEU A 201 29.02 -9.91 6.81
N VAL A 202 28.91 -8.97 7.74
CA VAL A 202 29.80 -8.85 8.89
C VAL A 202 29.04 -9.18 10.17
N THR A 203 29.71 -9.91 11.06
CA THR A 203 29.22 -10.18 12.41
C THR A 203 30.31 -9.87 13.42
N ILE A 204 29.94 -9.18 14.50
CA ILE A 204 30.87 -8.71 15.54
C ILE A 204 30.23 -8.94 16.91
N HIS A 205 31.03 -9.36 17.87
CA HIS A 205 30.60 -9.77 19.19
C HIS A 205 31.41 -9.09 20.29
N GLY A 206 30.71 -8.44 21.21
CA GLY A 206 31.32 -7.79 22.37
C GLY A 206 32.16 -6.57 22.00
N ALA A 207 32.99 -6.14 22.96
CA ALA A 207 33.97 -5.09 22.78
C ALA A 207 35.27 -5.40 23.53
N ASP A 208 36.38 -4.91 23.00
CA ASP A 208 37.69 -5.01 23.64
C ASP A 208 37.84 -4.03 24.82
N LYS A 209 38.61 -4.44 25.83
CA LYS A 209 39.01 -3.62 26.98
C LYS A 209 39.81 -2.38 26.59
N GLY A 210 40.49 -2.41 25.45
CA GLY A 210 41.20 -1.26 24.88
C GLY A 210 40.27 -0.19 24.30
N THR A 211 39.05 -0.58 23.90
CA THR A 211 38.08 0.27 23.21
C THR A 211 36.83 0.59 24.05
N SER A 212 36.56 -0.18 25.11
CA SER A 212 35.45 0.02 26.04
C SER A 212 35.93 0.24 27.50
N PRO A 213 35.28 1.14 28.27
CA PRO A 213 35.52 1.26 29.71
C PRO A 213 34.93 0.09 30.51
N GLU A 214 34.04 -0.69 29.91
CA GLU A 214 33.39 -1.85 30.51
C GLU A 214 34.10 -3.15 30.12
N THR A 215 34.07 -4.13 31.02
CA THR A 215 34.77 -5.41 30.84
C THR A 215 33.83 -6.42 30.20
N GLN A 216 34.20 -6.93 29.03
CA GLN A 216 33.44 -7.99 28.36
C GLN A 216 33.52 -9.29 29.17
N PRO A 217 32.39 -9.84 29.65
CA PRO A 217 32.39 -11.10 30.38
C PRO A 217 32.77 -12.29 29.50
N ASP A 218 33.02 -13.46 30.12
CA ASP A 218 33.15 -14.74 29.41
C ASP A 218 31.96 -14.97 28.48
N SER A 219 32.23 -14.99 27.19
CA SER A 219 31.22 -14.97 26.14
C SER A 219 31.37 -16.16 25.23
N LYS A 220 30.24 -16.67 24.77
CA LYS A 220 30.19 -17.73 23.77
C LYS A 220 29.04 -17.51 22.82
N VAL A 221 29.37 -17.40 21.54
CA VAL A 221 28.43 -17.16 20.45
C VAL A 221 28.58 -18.27 19.43
N ILE A 222 27.45 -18.80 18.98
CA ILE A 222 27.38 -19.74 17.85
C ILE A 222 26.44 -19.15 16.83
N GLN A 223 26.90 -18.96 15.60
CA GLN A 223 26.04 -18.53 14.49
C GLN A 223 26.19 -19.46 13.30
N SER A 224 25.07 -20.02 12.84
CA SER A 224 25.02 -20.76 11.59
C SER A 224 24.36 -19.90 10.52
N MET A 225 25.00 -19.81 9.37
CA MET A 225 24.49 -19.11 8.18
C MET A 225 24.24 -20.13 7.08
N SER A 226 23.08 -20.08 6.44
CA SER A 226 22.71 -20.99 5.35
C SER A 226 22.06 -20.23 4.20
N GLY A 227 22.06 -20.83 3.01
CA GLY A 227 21.57 -20.16 1.80
C GLY A 227 22.58 -19.17 1.20
N LEU A 228 23.86 -19.28 1.57
CA LEU A 228 24.90 -18.42 1.03
C LEU A 228 25.00 -18.62 -0.50
N PRO A 229 25.05 -17.55 -1.29
CA PRO A 229 25.18 -17.64 -2.74
C PRO A 229 26.55 -18.21 -3.14
N SER A 230 26.60 -18.84 -4.32
CA SER A 230 27.86 -19.37 -4.86
C SER A 230 28.90 -18.26 -5.05
N GLY A 231 30.15 -18.53 -4.67
CA GLY A 231 31.22 -17.54 -4.74
C GLY A 231 31.43 -16.77 -3.43
N THR A 232 30.54 -16.94 -2.44
CA THR A 232 30.76 -16.44 -1.08
C THR A 232 31.99 -17.10 -0.46
N PHE A 233 32.82 -16.32 0.19
CA PHE A 233 33.99 -16.80 0.93
C PHE A 233 34.13 -16.07 2.26
N VAL A 234 34.81 -16.70 3.22
CA VAL A 234 35.18 -16.05 4.48
C VAL A 234 36.34 -15.09 4.20
N ALA A 235 36.07 -13.80 4.32
CA ALA A 235 37.06 -12.74 4.16
C ALA A 235 37.89 -12.57 5.43
N ILE A 236 37.25 -12.71 6.59
CA ILE A 236 37.86 -12.46 7.90
C ILE A 236 37.37 -13.51 8.88
N THR A 237 38.31 -14.02 9.65
CA THR A 237 38.06 -14.81 10.85
C THR A 237 38.93 -14.18 11.93
N ASP A 238 38.28 -13.64 12.94
CA ASP A 238 38.95 -13.20 14.15
C ASP A 238 39.57 -14.44 14.85
N ASP A 239 40.64 -14.21 15.61
CA ASP A 239 41.42 -15.10 16.51
C ASP A 239 41.91 -16.50 16.06
N GLY A 240 41.42 -17.03 14.96
CA GLY A 240 41.95 -18.22 14.31
C GLY A 240 41.06 -18.76 13.18
N LYS A 241 41.65 -19.46 12.21
CA LYS A 241 40.95 -20.05 11.03
C LYS A 241 39.87 -21.10 11.35
N LYS A 242 39.50 -21.28 12.62
CA LYS A 242 38.53 -22.27 13.09
C LYS A 242 37.31 -21.63 13.74
N GLU A 243 37.32 -20.34 13.99
CA GLU A 243 36.20 -19.65 14.64
C GLU A 243 35.13 -19.29 13.64
N PHE A 244 35.49 -18.91 12.41
CA PHE A 244 34.52 -18.70 11.33
C PHE A 244 34.97 -19.37 10.02
N PHE A 245 34.15 -20.28 9.51
CA PHE A 245 34.49 -21.07 8.32
C PHE A 245 33.25 -21.51 7.52
N LEU A 246 33.45 -21.79 6.23
CA LEU A 246 32.43 -22.45 5.42
C LEU A 246 32.36 -23.93 5.80
N THR A 247 31.17 -24.39 6.18
CA THR A 247 30.88 -25.81 6.42
C THR A 247 30.57 -26.53 5.12
N GLU A 248 29.91 -25.82 4.20
CA GLU A 248 29.56 -26.25 2.85
C GLU A 248 29.66 -25.05 1.89
N PRO A 249 29.61 -25.24 0.55
CA PRO A 249 29.67 -24.12 -0.39
C PRO A 249 28.60 -23.03 -0.18
N THR A 250 27.48 -23.37 0.47
CA THR A 250 26.34 -22.47 0.70
C THR A 250 26.01 -22.31 2.19
N ALA A 251 26.95 -22.66 3.09
CA ALA A 251 26.74 -22.57 4.53
C ALA A 251 28.04 -22.22 5.28
N ALA A 252 27.91 -21.42 6.34
CA ALA A 252 29.01 -21.05 7.22
C ALA A 252 28.63 -21.31 8.68
N LEU A 253 29.64 -21.56 9.50
CA LEU A 253 29.51 -21.71 10.94
C LEU A 253 30.55 -20.83 11.63
N GLY A 254 30.05 -20.05 12.59
CA GLY A 254 30.82 -19.30 13.56
C GLY A 254 30.68 -19.90 14.94
N GLU A 255 31.80 -20.18 15.60
CA GLU A 255 31.87 -20.59 17.00
C GLU A 255 32.96 -19.79 17.72
N TRP A 256 32.53 -18.82 18.52
CA TRP A 256 33.41 -17.85 19.18
C TRP A 256 33.37 -18.03 20.69
N THR A 257 34.53 -17.95 21.35
CA THR A 257 34.65 -18.01 22.80
C THR A 257 35.71 -17.03 23.26
N PHE A 258 35.29 -15.99 23.98
CA PHE A 258 36.08 -14.78 24.14
C PHE A 258 35.81 -14.14 25.52
N ASN A 259 36.78 -13.38 26.05
CA ASN A 259 36.77 -12.73 27.37
C ASN A 259 37.63 -11.47 27.33
N ASP A 260 37.15 -10.36 27.88
CA ASP A 260 37.84 -9.05 27.87
C ASP A 260 38.25 -8.57 26.45
N ASN A 261 37.72 -9.16 25.37
CA ASN A 261 38.00 -8.84 23.96
C ASN A 261 36.71 -8.83 23.13
N SER A 262 36.81 -8.41 21.86
CA SER A 262 35.78 -8.64 20.85
C SER A 262 36.10 -9.88 20.01
N ASP A 263 35.12 -10.42 19.32
CA ASP A 263 35.30 -11.51 18.36
C ASP A 263 34.37 -11.33 17.16
N GLY A 264 34.50 -12.13 16.11
CA GLY A 264 33.61 -12.06 14.95
C GLY A 264 34.22 -12.55 13.64
N GLY A 265 33.68 -12.04 12.55
CA GLY A 265 34.13 -12.39 11.21
C GLY A 265 33.32 -11.74 10.10
N ALA A 266 33.79 -11.93 8.88
CA ALA A 266 33.14 -11.37 7.70
C ALA A 266 33.12 -12.36 6.53
N LEU A 267 31.97 -12.45 5.88
CA LEU A 267 31.81 -13.02 4.56
C LEU A 267 31.94 -11.92 3.51
N SER A 268 32.44 -12.28 2.33
CA SER A 268 32.51 -11.39 1.17
C SER A 268 32.17 -12.18 -0.10
N GLY A 269 31.84 -11.46 -1.17
CA GLY A 269 31.54 -12.08 -2.47
C GLY A 269 30.05 -12.42 -2.62
N LEU A 270 29.19 -11.75 -1.86
CA LEU A 270 27.76 -11.77 -2.12
C LEU A 270 27.49 -11.04 -3.44
N PRO A 271 26.64 -11.58 -4.33
CA PRO A 271 26.35 -10.95 -5.61
C PRO A 271 25.48 -9.71 -5.39
N ALA A 272 25.88 -8.59 -6.01
CA ALA A 272 25.08 -7.37 -6.12
C ALA A 272 25.40 -6.75 -7.48
N PRO A 273 24.47 -6.73 -8.44
CA PRO A 273 23.09 -7.24 -8.34
C PRO A 273 23.03 -8.78 -8.23
N GLY A 274 21.96 -9.31 -7.63
CA GLY A 274 21.75 -10.75 -7.52
C GLY A 274 20.84 -11.16 -6.35
N ALA A 275 19.89 -12.06 -6.63
CA ALA A 275 18.93 -12.52 -5.64
C ALA A 275 19.49 -13.64 -4.75
N PHE A 276 19.31 -13.53 -3.44
CA PHE A 276 19.66 -14.57 -2.48
C PHE A 276 18.85 -14.44 -1.18
N VAL A 277 18.84 -15.49 -0.37
CA VAL A 277 18.29 -15.48 0.98
C VAL A 277 19.29 -16.13 1.90
N ILE A 278 19.85 -15.36 2.83
CA ILE A 278 20.72 -15.87 3.88
C ILE A 278 19.89 -15.99 5.15
N GLU A 279 19.82 -17.19 5.71
CA GLU A 279 19.23 -17.41 7.03
C GLU A 279 20.35 -17.50 8.07
N ILE A 280 20.27 -16.67 9.11
CA ILE A 280 21.22 -16.56 10.22
C ILE A 280 20.52 -17.02 11.50
N ALA A 281 20.94 -18.16 12.02
CA ALA A 281 20.51 -18.64 13.32
C ALA A 281 21.61 -18.43 14.36
N SER A 282 21.29 -17.71 15.44
CA SER A 282 22.24 -17.32 16.49
C SER A 282 21.88 -17.96 17.82
N GLN A 283 22.88 -18.46 18.54
CA GLN A 283 22.80 -18.94 19.91
C GLN A 283 23.83 -18.21 20.77
N PHE A 284 23.36 -17.52 21.81
CA PHE A 284 24.19 -16.78 22.75
C PHE A 284 24.26 -17.55 24.07
N ALA A 285 25.31 -18.35 24.24
CA ALA A 285 25.43 -19.26 25.38
C ALA A 285 25.87 -18.53 26.67
N SER A 286 26.70 -17.49 26.55
CA SER A 286 27.08 -16.61 27.67
C SER A 286 27.54 -15.25 27.15
N GLY A 287 27.52 -14.25 28.06
CA GLY A 287 28.17 -12.95 27.88
C GLY A 287 27.59 -12.00 26.83
N ILE A 288 26.60 -12.45 26.05
CA ILE A 288 25.82 -11.65 25.10
C ILE A 288 24.34 -11.65 25.50
N SER A 289 23.75 -10.47 25.62
CA SER A 289 22.34 -10.26 25.95
C SER A 289 21.56 -9.54 24.85
N THR A 290 22.26 -8.88 23.94
CA THR A 290 21.69 -8.04 22.89
C THR A 290 22.12 -8.56 21.53
N TRP A 291 21.19 -8.62 20.57
CA TRP A 291 21.48 -8.94 19.18
C TRP A 291 20.81 -7.91 18.29
N GLU A 292 21.58 -7.28 17.42
CA GLU A 292 21.12 -6.16 16.61
C GLU A 292 21.60 -6.31 15.17
N TYR A 293 20.81 -5.76 14.25
CA TYR A 293 21.24 -5.43 12.91
C TYR A 293 21.65 -3.96 12.85
N VAL A 294 22.76 -3.65 12.20
CA VAL A 294 23.23 -2.27 11.99
C VAL A 294 22.88 -1.86 10.58
N ASP A 295 21.99 -0.90 10.43
CA ASP A 295 21.58 -0.38 9.13
C ASP A 295 22.60 0.64 8.59
N GLY A 296 22.55 0.91 7.29
CA GLY A 296 23.53 1.76 6.59
C GLY A 296 23.67 3.18 7.16
N ASP A 297 22.59 3.72 7.73
CA ASP A 297 22.54 5.02 8.41
C ASP A 297 23.04 4.98 9.87
N GLY A 298 23.36 3.79 10.38
CA GLY A 298 23.77 3.52 11.76
C GLY A 298 22.62 3.21 12.72
N GLU A 299 21.37 3.14 12.26
CA GLU A 299 20.24 2.69 13.08
C GLU A 299 20.47 1.25 13.57
N ARG A 300 20.16 1.00 14.85
CA ARG A 300 20.22 -0.33 15.46
C ARG A 300 18.83 -0.95 15.44
N ILE A 301 18.66 -2.03 14.69
CA ILE A 301 17.41 -2.78 14.61
C ILE A 301 17.53 -4.01 15.53
N ALA A 302 16.75 -4.04 16.61
CA ALA A 302 16.78 -5.14 17.57
C ALA A 302 16.32 -6.47 16.95
N LEU A 303 17.12 -7.51 17.17
CA LEU A 303 16.84 -8.89 16.76
C LEU A 303 16.56 -9.78 17.98
N VAL A 304 15.70 -10.76 17.78
CA VAL A 304 15.32 -11.74 18.80
C VAL A 304 16.32 -12.88 18.81
N ALA A 305 17.05 -13.02 19.93
CA ALA A 305 17.96 -14.13 20.16
C ALA A 305 17.28 -15.50 20.00
N ASN A 306 18.01 -16.49 19.46
CA ASN A 306 17.53 -17.86 19.22
C ASN A 306 16.35 -17.98 18.23
N GLN A 307 16.04 -16.92 17.48
CA GLN A 307 15.16 -16.98 16.31
C GLN A 307 15.95 -16.65 15.05
N PRO A 308 15.77 -17.38 13.93
CA PRO A 308 16.52 -17.10 12.72
C PRO A 308 16.12 -15.73 12.14
N ALA A 309 17.12 -14.91 11.82
CA ALA A 309 16.94 -13.72 10.99
C ALA A 309 17.26 -14.06 9.54
N LYS A 310 16.63 -13.37 8.59
CA LYS A 310 16.86 -13.54 7.16
C LYS A 310 17.28 -12.22 6.54
N ILE A 311 18.32 -12.27 5.73
CA ILE A 311 18.69 -11.19 4.82
C ILE A 311 18.33 -11.66 3.41
N ILE A 312 17.44 -10.92 2.77
CA ILE A 312 16.94 -11.22 1.43
C ILE A 312 17.48 -10.14 0.50
N SER A 313 18.12 -10.56 -0.59
CA SER A 313 18.46 -9.69 -1.71
C SER A 313 17.47 -9.91 -2.85
N LEU A 314 16.95 -8.83 -3.40
CA LEU A 314 16.02 -8.83 -4.52
C LEU A 314 16.70 -8.21 -5.75
N ASP A 315 16.45 -8.81 -6.91
CA ASP A 315 17.16 -8.43 -8.15
C ASP A 315 16.24 -7.85 -9.24
N VAL A 316 14.94 -7.86 -8.98
CA VAL A 316 13.93 -7.34 -9.91
C VAL A 316 13.15 -6.26 -9.16
N PRO A 317 13.20 -5.00 -9.63
CA PRO A 317 12.47 -3.88 -9.03
C PRO A 317 10.97 -4.09 -9.18
N SER A 318 10.18 -3.31 -8.46
CA SER A 318 8.74 -3.28 -8.72
C SER A 318 8.44 -2.60 -10.06
N GLU A 319 7.31 -2.96 -10.67
CA GLU A 319 6.83 -2.23 -11.84
C GLU A 319 6.31 -0.84 -11.42
N CYS A 320 5.79 -0.74 -10.20
CA CYS A 320 5.27 0.47 -9.59
C CYS A 320 5.38 0.39 -8.07
N ARG A 321 5.90 1.44 -7.43
CA ARG A 321 5.99 1.55 -5.96
C ARG A 321 4.62 1.82 -5.32
N LEU A 322 4.53 1.68 -4.00
CA LEU A 322 3.29 1.95 -3.26
C LEU A 322 2.86 3.42 -3.30
N ASP A 323 3.77 4.33 -3.62
CA ASP A 323 3.51 5.75 -3.82
C ASP A 323 3.29 6.14 -5.29
N CYS A 324 3.17 5.15 -6.18
CA CYS A 324 2.98 5.31 -7.63
C CYS A 324 4.11 6.07 -8.35
N THR A 325 5.31 6.02 -7.78
CA THR A 325 6.55 6.33 -8.48
C THR A 325 7.12 5.08 -9.17
N ILE A 326 7.85 5.30 -10.27
CA ILE A 326 8.57 4.24 -10.97
C ILE A 326 9.99 4.13 -10.36
N PRO A 327 10.42 2.91 -9.95
CA PRO A 327 11.81 2.60 -9.62
C PRO A 327 12.79 3.07 -10.68
N ARG A 328 13.78 3.88 -10.29
CA ARG A 328 14.80 4.38 -11.20
C ARG A 328 16.08 4.72 -10.45
N CYS A 329 17.19 4.47 -11.12
CA CYS A 329 18.49 4.92 -10.67
C CYS A 329 18.54 6.44 -10.45
N GLY A 330 19.08 6.83 -9.30
CA GLY A 330 19.27 8.19 -8.85
C GLY A 330 18.02 8.81 -8.26
N ASP A 331 17.18 8.05 -7.56
CA ASP A 331 16.00 8.58 -6.88
C ASP A 331 16.00 8.46 -5.35
N ASP A 332 17.19 8.28 -4.77
CA ASP A 332 17.45 8.17 -3.33
C ASP A 332 16.82 6.92 -2.69
N ILE A 333 16.44 5.93 -3.49
CA ILE A 333 15.86 4.66 -3.02
C ILE A 333 16.64 3.51 -3.65
N LEU A 334 17.27 2.70 -2.80
CA LEU A 334 17.99 1.52 -3.27
C LEU A 334 17.02 0.39 -3.66
N ASP A 335 16.64 0.33 -4.93
CA ASP A 335 15.68 -0.66 -5.44
C ASP A 335 16.34 -2.01 -5.76
N ALA A 336 15.49 -3.04 -5.83
CA ALA A 336 15.91 -4.35 -6.28
C ALA A 336 16.57 -4.31 -7.66
N GLY A 337 17.75 -4.94 -7.76
CA GLY A 337 18.59 -4.94 -8.96
C GLY A 337 19.55 -3.75 -9.07
N GLU A 338 19.55 -2.82 -8.12
CA GLU A 338 20.56 -1.77 -7.99
C GLU A 338 21.68 -2.18 -7.03
N VAL A 339 22.87 -1.64 -7.27
CA VAL A 339 24.05 -1.84 -6.42
C VAL A 339 24.18 -0.71 -5.41
N CYS A 340 23.84 0.51 -5.81
CA CYS A 340 23.85 1.74 -5.04
C CYS A 340 22.79 2.68 -5.64
N ASP A 341 22.43 3.72 -4.90
CA ASP A 341 21.69 4.89 -5.39
C ASP A 341 22.16 6.11 -4.60
N ASP A 342 22.63 7.15 -5.28
CA ASP A 342 23.15 8.38 -4.67
C ASP A 342 22.30 9.62 -5.01
N GLY A 343 21.03 9.40 -5.35
CA GLY A 343 20.06 10.45 -5.61
C GLY A 343 20.22 11.15 -6.96
N ASN A 344 21.13 10.67 -7.81
CA ASN A 344 21.29 11.20 -9.16
C ASN A 344 21.89 10.20 -10.16
N THR A 345 22.10 10.63 -11.41
CA THR A 345 22.62 9.79 -12.51
C THR A 345 23.96 10.31 -13.04
N SER A 346 24.68 11.08 -12.23
CA SER A 346 26.07 11.43 -12.50
C SER A 346 26.97 10.21 -12.23
N SER A 347 28.19 10.24 -12.74
CA SER A 347 29.17 9.20 -12.44
C SER A 347 30.36 9.84 -11.74
N GLY A 348 30.99 9.09 -10.83
CA GLY A 348 32.13 9.55 -10.05
C GLY A 348 31.79 10.30 -8.75
N ASP A 349 30.52 10.32 -8.32
CA ASP A 349 30.03 11.01 -7.12
C ASP A 349 29.45 10.11 -6.02
N GLY A 350 29.40 8.80 -6.26
CA GLY A 350 29.08 7.78 -5.26
C GLY A 350 28.68 6.47 -5.94
N CYS A 351 27.75 6.58 -6.87
CA CYS A 351 27.25 5.49 -7.70
C CYS A 351 27.59 5.72 -9.18
N ALA A 352 27.55 4.65 -9.99
CA ALA A 352 27.57 4.79 -11.44
C ALA A 352 26.21 5.29 -11.95
N ALA A 353 26.20 5.96 -13.11
CA ALA A 353 24.98 6.54 -13.69
C ALA A 353 23.85 5.54 -14.03
N ASP A 354 24.14 4.23 -14.02
CA ASP A 354 23.17 3.15 -14.24
C ASP A 354 22.85 2.35 -12.96
N CYS A 355 23.41 2.75 -11.83
CA CYS A 355 23.28 2.11 -10.53
C CYS A 355 23.71 0.62 -10.52
N LYS A 356 24.53 0.19 -11.48
CA LYS A 356 25.02 -1.19 -11.59
C LYS A 356 26.39 -1.43 -10.97
N SER A 357 27.05 -0.38 -10.51
CA SER A 357 28.31 -0.47 -9.76
C SER A 357 28.52 0.77 -8.91
N THR A 358 29.32 0.62 -7.86
CA THR A 358 29.94 1.75 -7.14
C THR A 358 31.06 2.35 -8.00
N ASN A 359 31.55 3.54 -7.64
CA ASN A 359 32.59 4.26 -8.40
C ASN A 359 34.02 3.75 -8.21
#